data_AF-B0QY08-F1
#
_entry.id   AF-B0QY08-F1
#
_cell.length_a   1.000
_cell.length_b   1.000
_cell.length_c   1.000
_cell.angle_alpha   90.00
_cell.angle_beta   90.00
_cell.angle_gamma   90.00
#
_symmetry.space_group_name_H-M   'P 1'
#
loop_
_entity.id
_entity.type
_entity.pdbx_description
1 polymer ?
#
loop_
_entity_poly.entity_id
_entity_poly.type
_entity_poly.pdbx_seq_one_letter_code
_entity_poly.pdbx_strand_id
1 'polypeptide(L)'
;MLIWSEVSWIPNKHYSGIYGLMKLVLTKTLPANLERVIVLDTDITFATDIAELWAVFHKFKGQQVLGLVENQSDWYLGNLWKNHRPWPALGRGYNTGVILLLLDKLRKMKWEQMWRLTAERELMGMLSTSLADQDIFNAVIKQNPFLVYQLPCFWNVQLSDHTRSEQCYRDVSDLKVIHWNSPKKLRVKNKHVEFFRNLYLTFLEYDGNLLRRELFGCPSEADVNSENFFMACFVHGTLCLPPSHLILTSISWEEVIVL
;
A
#
# COMPACT_ATOMS: atom_id res chain seq x y z
N MET A 1 25.77 -2.49 -2.97
CA MET A 1 25.14 -2.63 -4.30
C MET A 1 23.96 -1.67 -4.34
N LEU A 2 23.92 -0.72 -5.28
CA LEU A 2 22.91 0.34 -5.27
C LEU A 2 21.57 -0.23 -5.79
N ILE A 3 20.56 -0.32 -4.92
CA ILE A 3 19.19 -0.79 -5.25
C ILE A 3 18.63 -0.10 -6.51
N TRP A 4 19.04 1.13 -6.76
CA TRP A 4 18.73 1.92 -7.96
C TRP A 4 18.98 1.22 -9.29
N SER A 5 20.11 0.51 -9.43
CA SER A 5 20.46 -0.16 -10.69
C SER A 5 19.52 -1.30 -11.05
N GLU A 6 18.74 -1.78 -10.07
CA GLU A 6 17.81 -2.88 -10.29
C GLU A 6 16.65 -2.49 -11.21
N VAL A 7 16.25 -1.21 -11.23
CA VAL A 7 15.08 -0.72 -11.98
C VAL A 7 15.39 0.47 -12.89
N SER A 8 16.57 1.09 -12.80
CA SER A 8 16.91 2.29 -13.59
C SER A 8 16.90 2.07 -15.10
N TRP A 9 16.93 0.82 -15.54
CA TRP A 9 16.82 0.44 -16.96
C TRP A 9 15.39 0.53 -17.50
N ILE A 10 14.37 0.67 -16.65
CA ILE A 10 12.95 0.74 -17.02
C ILE A 10 12.59 2.19 -17.38
N PRO A 11 12.25 2.50 -18.64
CA PRO A 11 11.79 3.84 -18.99
C PRO A 11 10.45 4.13 -18.30
N ASN A 12 10.36 5.25 -17.59
CA ASN A 12 9.19 5.61 -16.78
C ASN A 12 8.77 7.06 -17.00
N LYS A 13 7.48 7.29 -17.20
CA LYS A 13 6.88 8.63 -17.35
C LYS A 13 6.16 9.13 -16.09
N HIS A 14 6.08 8.30 -15.05
CA HIS A 14 5.39 8.66 -13.81
C HIS A 14 6.11 9.80 -13.07
N TYR A 15 5.36 10.68 -12.43
CA TYR A 15 5.90 11.87 -11.76
C TYR A 15 6.83 11.54 -10.58
N SER A 16 6.63 10.39 -9.92
CA SER A 16 7.53 9.90 -8.86
C SER A 16 8.88 9.38 -9.38
N GLY A 17 9.09 9.38 -10.70
CA GLY A 17 10.34 8.94 -11.31
C GLY A 17 10.74 7.52 -10.90
N ILE A 18 12.02 7.32 -10.60
CA ILE A 18 12.57 6.01 -10.23
C ILE A 18 12.03 5.47 -8.90
N TYR A 19 11.59 6.34 -7.97
CA TYR A 19 11.02 5.92 -6.69
C TYR A 19 9.72 5.12 -6.86
N GLY A 20 8.92 5.48 -7.86
CA GLY A 20 7.68 4.75 -8.20
C GLY A 20 7.92 3.33 -8.71
N LEU A 21 9.16 2.88 -8.87
CA LEU A 21 9.53 1.51 -9.24
C LEU A 21 10.08 0.69 -8.06
N MET A 22 10.31 1.31 -6.90
CA MET A 22 11.01 0.68 -5.77
C MET A 22 10.24 -0.48 -5.14
N LYS A 23 8.90 -0.52 -5.25
CA LYS A 23 8.10 -1.61 -4.69
C LYS A 23 8.42 -2.96 -5.35
N LEU A 24 8.90 -2.96 -6.61
CA LEU A 24 9.27 -4.18 -7.35
C LEU A 24 10.44 -4.94 -6.71
N VAL A 25 11.34 -4.23 -6.04
CA VAL A 25 12.61 -4.79 -5.53
C VAL A 25 12.56 -5.15 -4.04
N LEU A 26 11.42 -4.96 -3.37
CA LEU A 26 11.28 -5.20 -1.92
C LEU A 26 11.66 -6.63 -1.50
N THR A 27 11.37 -7.63 -2.31
CA THR A 27 11.76 -9.03 -2.05
C THR A 27 13.27 -9.23 -1.94
N LYS A 28 14.06 -8.37 -2.59
CA LYS A 28 15.53 -8.35 -2.60
C LYS A 28 16.11 -7.37 -1.58
N THR A 29 15.45 -6.22 -1.39
CA THR A 29 15.91 -5.14 -0.53
C THR A 29 15.70 -5.44 0.95
N LEU A 30 14.57 -6.07 1.31
CA LEU A 30 14.20 -6.30 2.71
C LEU A 30 14.87 -7.55 3.29
N PRO A 31 15.07 -7.60 4.62
CA PRO A 31 15.70 -8.73 5.30
C PRO A 31 15.08 -10.08 4.90
N ALA A 32 15.93 -11.09 4.71
CA ALA A 32 15.50 -12.40 4.22
C ALA A 32 14.53 -13.13 5.18
N ASN A 33 14.61 -12.83 6.47
CA ASN A 33 13.73 -13.36 7.52
C ASN A 33 12.39 -12.62 7.63
N LEU A 34 12.23 -11.47 6.97
CA LEU A 34 10.95 -10.75 6.93
C LEU A 34 9.99 -11.48 5.99
N GLU A 35 8.91 -12.04 6.52
CA GLU A 35 8.03 -12.93 5.75
C GLU A 35 6.91 -12.19 5.01
N ARG A 36 6.41 -11.11 5.58
CA ARG A 36 5.27 -10.36 5.04
C ARG A 36 5.37 -8.88 5.41
N VAL A 37 4.77 -8.03 4.58
CA VAL A 37 4.83 -6.58 4.75
C VAL A 37 3.60 -5.90 4.15
N ILE A 38 3.12 -4.83 4.76
CA ILE A 38 2.18 -3.89 4.15
C ILE A 38 2.99 -2.77 3.51
N VAL A 39 2.80 -2.55 2.21
CA VAL A 39 3.40 -1.44 1.47
C VAL A 39 2.35 -0.39 1.19
N LEU A 40 2.69 0.86 1.47
CA LEU A 40 1.78 1.99 1.49
C LEU A 40 2.38 3.14 0.68
N ASP A 41 1.57 3.83 -0.11
CA ASP A 41 1.98 5.12 -0.68
C ASP A 41 2.07 6.18 0.43
N THR A 42 2.96 7.16 0.26
CA THR A 42 3.11 8.30 1.18
C THR A 42 1.89 9.22 1.28
N ASP A 43 0.95 9.15 0.35
CA ASP A 43 -0.21 10.04 0.24
C ASP A 43 -1.53 9.34 0.62
N ILE A 44 -1.48 8.51 1.66
CA ILE A 44 -2.64 7.86 2.24
C ILE A 44 -3.02 8.42 3.62
N THR A 45 -4.26 8.21 4.01
CA THR A 45 -4.79 8.54 5.34
C THR A 45 -5.57 7.35 5.88
N PHE A 46 -5.21 6.86 7.06
CA PHE A 46 -5.96 5.81 7.74
C PHE A 46 -7.11 6.41 8.54
N ALA A 47 -8.29 5.80 8.45
CA ALA A 47 -9.46 6.12 9.26
C ALA A 47 -9.83 4.97 10.22
N THR A 48 -8.99 3.93 10.30
CA THR A 48 -9.18 2.71 11.08
C THR A 48 -7.82 2.20 11.57
N ASP A 49 -7.84 1.20 12.46
CA ASP A 49 -6.63 0.54 12.90
C ASP A 49 -6.00 -0.30 11.78
N ILE A 50 -4.72 -0.07 11.49
CA ILE A 50 -3.95 -0.83 10.49
C ILE A 50 -3.83 -2.32 10.87
N ALA A 51 -3.98 -2.67 12.15
CA ALA A 51 -3.97 -4.07 12.59
C ALA A 51 -5.09 -4.90 11.94
N GLU A 52 -6.24 -4.28 11.67
CA GLU A 52 -7.32 -4.93 10.92
C GLU A 52 -6.91 -5.27 9.48
N LEU A 53 -6.08 -4.43 8.84
CA LEU A 53 -5.53 -4.69 7.51
C LEU A 53 -4.52 -5.83 7.57
N TRP A 54 -3.63 -5.81 8.56
CA TRP A 54 -2.64 -6.86 8.79
C TRP A 54 -3.29 -8.24 8.99
N ALA A 55 -4.38 -8.31 9.74
CA ALA A 55 -5.13 -9.53 9.96
C ALA A 55 -5.67 -10.14 8.64
N VAL A 56 -5.79 -9.36 7.56
CA VAL A 56 -6.22 -9.85 6.24
C VAL A 56 -5.23 -10.86 5.65
N PHE A 57 -3.95 -10.85 6.03
CA PHE A 57 -3.01 -11.89 5.60
C PHE A 57 -3.50 -13.31 5.92
N HIS A 58 -4.20 -13.50 7.05
CA HIS A 58 -4.76 -14.80 7.43
C HIS A 58 -5.90 -15.28 6.51
N LYS A 59 -6.44 -14.38 5.68
CA LYS A 59 -7.50 -14.70 4.71
C LYS A 59 -6.95 -15.18 3.36
N PHE A 60 -5.64 -15.04 3.12
CA PHE A 60 -5.02 -15.50 1.87
C PHE A 60 -5.07 -17.03 1.82
N LYS A 61 -5.44 -17.58 0.65
CA LYS A 61 -5.56 -19.02 0.42
C LYS A 61 -4.80 -19.42 -0.83
N GLY A 62 -4.42 -20.70 -0.91
CA GLY A 62 -3.73 -21.26 -2.07
C GLY A 62 -2.42 -20.53 -2.39
N GLN A 63 -2.29 -20.06 -3.62
CA GLN A 63 -1.11 -19.37 -4.15
C GLN A 63 -1.19 -17.84 -4.05
N GLN A 64 -2.16 -17.30 -3.30
CA GLN A 64 -2.27 -15.86 -3.11
C GLN A 64 -1.06 -15.33 -2.31
N VAL A 65 -0.45 -14.28 -2.85
CA VAL A 65 0.76 -13.63 -2.30
C VAL A 65 0.69 -12.10 -2.37
N LEU A 66 -0.27 -11.54 -3.11
CA LEU A 66 -0.52 -10.11 -3.24
C LEU A 66 -1.94 -9.78 -2.76
N GLY A 67 -2.09 -8.89 -1.79
CA GLY A 67 -3.37 -8.29 -1.43
C GLY A 67 -3.45 -6.88 -1.99
N LEU A 68 -4.41 -6.64 -2.88
CA LEU A 68 -4.53 -5.37 -3.60
C LEU A 68 -6.01 -4.98 -3.76
N VAL A 69 -6.27 -3.68 -3.86
CA VAL A 69 -7.59 -3.15 -4.21
C VAL A 69 -7.66 -2.90 -5.71
N GLU A 70 -8.77 -3.30 -6.33
CA GLU A 70 -9.02 -3.01 -7.75
C GLU A 70 -8.95 -1.49 -7.99
N ASN A 71 -8.37 -1.08 -9.11
CA ASN A 71 -8.30 0.31 -9.52
C ASN A 71 -9.73 0.86 -9.72
N GLN A 72 -10.00 2.03 -9.16
CA GLN A 72 -11.33 2.65 -9.15
C GLN A 72 -11.55 3.57 -10.35
N SER A 73 -10.74 3.45 -11.40
CA SER A 73 -10.91 4.12 -12.68
C SER A 73 -10.83 3.13 -13.83
N ASP A 74 -11.31 3.53 -15.00
CA ASP A 74 -11.26 2.69 -16.21
C ASP A 74 -9.89 2.78 -16.93
N TRP A 75 -8.82 3.21 -16.24
CA TRP A 75 -7.47 3.39 -16.81
C TRP A 75 -6.99 2.19 -17.62
N TYR A 76 -7.09 0.98 -17.07
CA TYR A 76 -6.62 -0.22 -17.74
C TYR A 76 -7.60 -0.81 -18.77
N LEU A 77 -8.82 -0.26 -18.90
CA LEU A 77 -9.78 -0.68 -19.93
C LEU A 77 -9.52 -0.01 -21.29
N GLY A 78 -8.66 1.01 -21.35
CA GLY A 78 -8.24 1.65 -22.61
C GLY A 78 -9.28 2.59 -23.23
N ASN A 79 -10.32 2.94 -22.48
CA ASN A 79 -11.48 3.71 -22.95
C ASN A 79 -11.52 5.15 -22.41
N LEU A 80 -10.49 5.62 -21.71
CA LEU A 80 -10.47 6.97 -21.11
C LEU A 80 -10.34 8.10 -22.16
N TRP A 81 -9.54 7.93 -23.21
CA TRP A 81 -9.41 8.90 -24.30
C TRP A 81 -8.95 8.24 -25.60
N LYS A 82 -9.08 8.97 -26.72
CA LYS A 82 -8.66 8.52 -28.05
C LYS A 82 -7.16 8.19 -28.03
N ASN A 83 -6.81 6.99 -28.50
CA ASN A 83 -5.45 6.43 -28.51
C ASN A 83 -4.86 6.10 -27.14
N HIS A 84 -5.66 6.07 -26.07
CA HIS A 84 -5.18 5.53 -24.79
C HIS A 84 -4.86 4.05 -24.94
N ARG A 85 -3.60 3.68 -24.74
CA ARG A 85 -3.15 2.29 -24.75
C ARG A 85 -2.56 1.98 -23.37
N PRO A 86 -3.32 1.32 -22.48
CA PRO A 86 -2.81 0.98 -21.16
C PRO A 86 -1.89 -0.24 -21.22
N TRP A 87 -1.07 -0.39 -20.19
CA TRP A 87 -0.36 -1.64 -19.94
C TRP A 87 -1.36 -2.79 -19.71
N PRO A 88 -0.97 -4.06 -19.92
CA PRO A 88 -1.88 -5.17 -19.71
C PRO A 88 -2.29 -5.26 -18.23
N ALA A 89 -3.60 -5.40 -17.98
CA ALA A 89 -4.13 -5.73 -16.66
C ALA A 89 -5.31 -6.71 -16.76
N LEU A 90 -5.74 -7.23 -15.60
CA LEU A 90 -7.00 -7.95 -15.43
C LEU A 90 -8.11 -6.95 -15.09
N GLY A 91 -9.20 -6.92 -15.86
CA GLY A 91 -10.31 -6.00 -15.59
C GLY A 91 -9.86 -4.54 -15.55
N ARG A 92 -10.23 -3.81 -14.50
CA ARG A 92 -9.74 -2.43 -14.27
C ARG A 92 -8.32 -2.37 -13.74
N GLY A 93 -7.65 -3.50 -13.50
CA GLY A 93 -6.35 -3.57 -12.84
C GLY A 93 -6.43 -3.28 -11.35
N TYR A 94 -5.28 -3.22 -10.70
CA TYR A 94 -5.12 -3.01 -9.26
C TYR A 94 -4.29 -1.77 -8.99
N ASN A 95 -4.64 -1.03 -7.94
CA ASN A 95 -3.86 0.12 -7.49
C ASN A 95 -2.77 -0.31 -6.50
N THR A 96 -1.54 0.21 -6.65
CA THR A 96 -0.38 -0.18 -5.83
C THR A 96 -0.14 0.71 -4.62
N GLY A 97 -1.07 1.57 -4.23
CA GLY A 97 -0.91 2.43 -3.05
C GLY A 97 -1.17 1.75 -1.70
N VAL A 98 -1.81 0.58 -1.72
CA VAL A 98 -1.91 -0.32 -0.56
C VAL A 98 -1.69 -1.75 -1.06
N ILE A 99 -0.59 -2.37 -0.62
CA ILE A 99 -0.21 -3.72 -1.02
C ILE A 99 0.09 -4.57 0.20
N LEU A 100 -0.53 -5.74 0.30
CA LEU A 100 -0.11 -6.79 1.23
C LEU A 100 0.79 -7.76 0.48
N LEU A 101 2.04 -7.89 0.90
CA LEU A 101 3.03 -8.76 0.26
C LEU A 101 3.41 -9.91 1.19
N LEU A 102 3.29 -11.15 0.70
CA LEU A 102 3.94 -12.32 1.31
C LEU A 102 5.34 -12.48 0.70
N LEU A 103 6.34 -11.82 1.28
CA LEU A 103 7.72 -11.76 0.79
C LEU A 103 8.36 -13.13 0.70
N ASP A 104 8.17 -14.00 1.70
CA ASP A 104 8.76 -15.34 1.73
C ASP A 104 8.29 -16.17 0.53
N LYS A 105 6.99 -16.13 0.22
CA LYS A 105 6.38 -16.82 -0.93
C LYS A 105 6.80 -16.17 -2.24
N LEU A 106 6.81 -14.85 -2.33
CA LEU A 106 7.27 -14.14 -3.53
C LEU A 106 8.74 -14.47 -3.87
N ARG A 107 9.62 -14.57 -2.86
CA ARG A 107 11.00 -15.03 -3.04
C ARG A 107 11.05 -16.47 -3.59
N LYS A 108 10.29 -17.40 -3.00
CA LYS A 108 10.17 -18.80 -3.47
C LYS A 108 9.65 -18.89 -4.91
N MET A 109 8.75 -17.99 -5.30
CA MET A 109 8.18 -17.90 -6.65
C MET A 109 9.07 -17.15 -7.64
N LYS A 110 10.28 -16.72 -7.23
CA LYS A 110 11.22 -15.95 -8.04
C LYS A 110 10.59 -14.65 -8.58
N TRP A 111 9.92 -13.90 -7.71
CA TRP A 111 9.28 -12.63 -8.05
C TRP A 111 10.17 -11.70 -8.87
N GLU A 112 11.45 -11.55 -8.50
CA GLU A 112 12.41 -10.72 -9.24
C GLU A 112 12.50 -11.11 -10.72
N GLN A 113 12.68 -12.40 -10.99
CA GLN A 113 12.74 -12.91 -12.36
C GLN A 113 11.40 -12.71 -13.08
N MET A 114 10.29 -12.94 -12.39
CA MET A 114 8.94 -12.84 -12.95
C MET A 114 8.61 -11.41 -13.42
N TRP A 115 8.83 -10.40 -12.59
CA TRP A 115 8.52 -9.03 -12.98
C TRP A 115 9.50 -8.48 -14.01
N ARG A 116 10.80 -8.85 -13.94
CA ARG A 116 11.81 -8.44 -14.93
C ARG A 116 11.45 -8.93 -16.33
N LEU A 117 11.17 -10.22 -16.48
CA LEU A 117 10.80 -10.81 -17.78
C LEU A 117 9.50 -10.22 -18.33
N THR A 118 8.52 -9.94 -17.47
CA THR A 118 7.28 -9.26 -17.89
C THR A 118 7.56 -7.83 -18.35
N ALA A 119 8.34 -7.06 -17.59
CA ALA A 119 8.68 -5.69 -17.95
C ALA A 119 9.43 -5.62 -19.29
N GLU A 120 10.45 -6.47 -19.49
CA GLU A 120 11.18 -6.56 -20.76
C GLU A 120 10.25 -6.86 -21.94
N ARG A 121 9.33 -7.82 -21.76
CA ARG A 121 8.37 -8.20 -22.81
C ARG A 121 7.44 -7.04 -23.18
N GLU A 122 6.82 -6.41 -22.19
CA GLU A 122 5.83 -5.36 -22.44
C GLU A 122 6.47 -4.06 -22.95
N LEU A 123 7.71 -3.76 -22.54
CA LEU A 123 8.45 -2.58 -23.01
C LEU A 123 8.73 -2.62 -24.51
N MET A 124 8.81 -3.79 -25.14
CA MET A 124 8.92 -3.88 -26.61
C MET A 124 7.72 -3.23 -27.33
N GLY A 125 6.54 -3.24 -26.71
CA GLY A 125 5.32 -2.67 -27.29
C GLY A 125 4.87 -1.34 -26.71
N MET A 126 5.18 -1.10 -25.42
CA MET A 126 4.71 0.07 -24.66
C MET A 126 5.72 1.21 -24.57
N LEU A 127 7.01 0.95 -24.85
CA LEU A 127 8.17 1.86 -24.77
C LEU A 127 8.51 2.39 -23.36
N SER A 128 7.53 2.55 -22.48
CA SER A 128 7.72 3.05 -21.11
C SER A 128 6.54 2.68 -20.21
N THR A 129 6.77 2.59 -18.89
CA THR A 129 5.68 2.60 -17.90
C THR A 129 5.04 3.99 -17.81
N SER A 130 3.73 4.02 -17.59
CA SER A 130 2.97 5.26 -17.34
C SER A 130 2.65 5.43 -15.85
N LEU A 131 2.31 4.33 -15.18
CA LEU A 131 2.00 4.26 -13.74
C LEU A 131 3.07 3.48 -12.97
N ALA A 132 4.33 3.61 -13.39
CA ALA A 132 5.51 3.03 -12.75
C ALA A 132 5.35 1.54 -12.37
N ASP A 133 5.53 1.16 -11.11
CA ASP A 133 5.40 -0.22 -10.63
C ASP A 133 4.01 -0.81 -10.90
N GLN A 134 2.95 -0.01 -10.83
CA GLN A 134 1.56 -0.43 -10.97
C GLN A 134 1.34 -1.13 -12.31
N ASP A 135 1.94 -0.61 -13.38
CA ASP A 135 1.85 -1.19 -14.72
C ASP A 135 2.50 -2.58 -14.78
N ILE A 136 3.66 -2.76 -14.13
CA ILE A 136 4.39 -4.02 -14.10
C ILE A 136 3.68 -5.05 -13.20
N PHE A 137 3.21 -4.64 -12.01
CA PHE A 137 2.39 -5.49 -11.14
C PHE A 137 1.16 -5.99 -11.89
N ASN A 138 0.42 -5.11 -12.56
CA ASN A 138 -0.78 -5.49 -13.31
C ASN A 138 -0.47 -6.42 -14.49
N ALA A 139 0.64 -6.21 -15.21
CA ALA A 139 1.04 -7.09 -16.30
C ALA A 139 1.41 -8.50 -15.80
N VAL A 140 2.09 -8.60 -14.65
CA VAL A 140 2.39 -9.89 -14.00
C VAL A 140 1.09 -10.57 -13.55
N ILE A 141 0.20 -9.82 -12.90
CA ILE A 141 -1.10 -10.33 -12.41
C ILE A 141 -1.98 -10.81 -13.57
N LYS A 142 -1.99 -10.11 -14.71
CA LYS A 142 -2.76 -10.55 -15.89
C LYS A 142 -2.34 -11.95 -16.35
N GLN A 143 -1.05 -12.27 -16.26
CA GLN A 143 -0.51 -13.60 -16.61
C GLN A 143 -0.70 -14.61 -15.48
N ASN A 144 -0.86 -14.16 -14.23
CA ASN A 144 -0.90 -14.99 -13.02
C ASN A 144 -2.01 -14.53 -12.06
N PRO A 145 -3.30 -14.60 -12.45
CA PRO A 145 -4.39 -14.01 -11.67
C PRO A 145 -4.57 -14.68 -10.29
N PHE A 146 -4.14 -15.93 -10.14
CA PHE A 146 -4.20 -16.69 -8.88
C PHE A 146 -3.30 -16.14 -7.77
N LEU A 147 -2.38 -15.20 -8.06
CA LEU A 147 -1.53 -14.56 -7.06
C LEU A 147 -2.28 -13.56 -6.18
N VAL A 148 -3.47 -13.11 -6.61
CA VAL A 148 -4.14 -11.97 -5.98
C VAL A 148 -5.23 -12.42 -5.01
N TYR A 149 -5.17 -11.87 -3.81
CA TYR A 149 -6.31 -11.70 -2.91
C TYR A 149 -6.88 -10.30 -3.13
N GLN A 150 -8.09 -10.20 -3.67
CA GLN A 150 -8.71 -8.90 -3.89
C GLN A 150 -9.24 -8.33 -2.57
N LEU A 151 -8.66 -7.22 -2.13
CA LEU A 151 -9.10 -6.47 -0.96
C LEU A 151 -10.43 -5.75 -1.26
N PRO A 152 -11.34 -5.67 -0.29
CA PRO A 152 -12.48 -4.76 -0.36
C PRO A 152 -12.03 -3.32 -0.59
N CYS A 153 -12.78 -2.57 -1.38
CA CYS A 153 -12.26 -1.31 -1.91
C CYS A 153 -12.16 -0.16 -0.89
N PHE A 154 -12.80 -0.27 0.27
CA PHE A 154 -12.62 0.65 1.39
C PHE A 154 -11.21 0.61 2.02
N TRP A 155 -10.41 -0.42 1.73
CA TRP A 155 -9.01 -0.52 2.12
C TRP A 155 -8.05 0.28 1.23
N ASN A 156 -8.54 0.94 0.18
CA ASN A 156 -7.79 1.87 -0.67
C ASN A 156 -8.79 2.68 -1.52
N VAL A 157 -9.46 3.65 -0.90
CA VAL A 157 -10.41 4.55 -1.55
C VAL A 157 -9.64 5.61 -2.33
N GLN A 158 -9.66 5.51 -3.65
CA GLN A 158 -8.77 6.24 -4.56
C GLN A 158 -9.39 7.58 -4.99
N LEU A 159 -8.81 8.68 -4.54
CA LEU A 159 -9.25 10.04 -4.87
C LEU A 159 -8.46 10.60 -6.07
N SER A 160 -8.73 10.04 -7.26
CA SER A 160 -8.16 10.49 -8.54
C SER A 160 -9.17 11.25 -9.41
N ASP A 161 -8.70 11.85 -10.49
CA ASP A 161 -9.60 12.24 -11.58
C ASP A 161 -10.26 10.98 -12.18
N HIS A 162 -11.52 11.08 -12.61
CA HIS A 162 -12.31 9.97 -13.18
C HIS A 162 -12.44 8.70 -12.30
N THR A 163 -12.24 8.85 -10.99
CA THR A 163 -12.48 7.76 -10.04
C THR A 163 -13.97 7.47 -9.86
N ARG A 164 -14.27 6.27 -9.38
CA ARG A 164 -15.59 5.77 -8.95
C ARG A 164 -15.61 5.46 -7.45
N SER A 165 -14.80 6.17 -6.68
CA SER A 165 -14.56 5.89 -5.26
C SER A 165 -15.83 5.98 -4.41
N GLU A 166 -16.83 6.75 -4.83
CA GLU A 166 -18.14 6.84 -4.20
C GLU A 166 -18.92 5.51 -4.17
N GLN A 167 -18.50 4.50 -4.93
CA GLN A 167 -19.08 3.16 -4.91
C GLN A 167 -18.52 2.30 -3.77
N CYS A 168 -17.46 2.76 -3.09
CA CYS A 168 -16.74 1.99 -2.08
C CYS A 168 -17.20 2.21 -0.65
N TYR A 169 -18.05 3.20 -0.42
CA TYR A 169 -18.58 3.55 0.89
C TYR A 169 -19.99 4.10 0.72
N ARG A 170 -20.87 3.80 1.67
CA ARG A 170 -22.19 4.46 1.77
C ARG A 170 -22.13 5.58 2.79
N ASP A 171 -21.48 5.29 3.91
CA ASP A 171 -21.26 6.21 5.01
C ASP A 171 -19.77 6.39 5.29
N VAL A 172 -19.43 7.50 5.95
CA VAL A 172 -18.03 7.83 6.27
C VAL A 172 -17.38 6.82 7.22
N SER A 173 -18.18 6.09 8.01
CA SER A 173 -17.72 5.02 8.90
C SER A 173 -17.25 3.77 8.15
N ASP A 174 -17.60 3.62 6.87
CA ASP A 174 -17.14 2.50 6.05
C ASP A 174 -15.70 2.70 5.56
N LEU A 175 -15.18 3.93 5.62
CA LEU A 175 -13.86 4.29 5.11
C LEU A 175 -12.77 3.76 6.04
N LYS A 176 -11.80 3.03 5.47
CA LYS A 176 -10.65 2.52 6.20
C LYS A 176 -9.34 3.19 5.78
N VAL A 177 -9.09 3.27 4.47
CA VAL A 177 -7.91 3.95 3.93
C VAL A 177 -8.32 4.83 2.77
N ILE A 178 -7.91 6.10 2.82
CA ILE A 178 -8.15 7.11 1.80
C ILE A 178 -6.83 7.38 1.11
N HIS A 179 -6.81 7.34 -0.21
CA HIS A 179 -5.61 7.47 -1.02
C HIS A 179 -5.73 8.69 -1.93
N TRP A 180 -4.86 9.68 -1.71
CA TRP A 180 -4.83 10.97 -2.41
C TRP A 180 -4.06 10.90 -3.73
N ASN A 181 -4.35 9.89 -4.55
CA ASN A 181 -3.57 9.54 -5.74
C ASN A 181 -3.69 10.52 -6.93
N SER A 182 -4.59 11.51 -6.88
CA SER A 182 -4.57 12.61 -7.86
C SER A 182 -3.32 13.49 -7.66
N PRO A 183 -2.65 13.95 -8.74
CA PRO A 183 -1.66 15.02 -8.64
C PRO A 183 -2.22 16.33 -8.03
N LYS A 184 -3.55 16.52 -8.08
CA LYS A 184 -4.24 17.67 -7.47
C LYS A 184 -4.41 17.53 -5.95
N LYS A 185 -4.16 16.34 -5.38
CA LYS A 185 -4.32 16.04 -3.95
C LYS A 185 -5.68 16.54 -3.43
N LEU A 186 -5.69 17.41 -2.42
CA LEU A 186 -6.89 18.00 -1.82
C LEU A 186 -7.75 18.83 -2.79
N ARG A 187 -7.24 19.20 -3.97
CA ARG A 187 -7.97 19.98 -4.98
C ARG A 187 -8.76 19.10 -5.96
N VAL A 188 -8.70 17.78 -5.82
CA VAL A 188 -9.49 16.87 -6.66
C VAL A 188 -10.98 17.03 -6.34
N LYS A 189 -11.81 17.16 -7.38
CA LYS A 189 -13.26 17.20 -7.20
C LYS A 189 -13.75 15.80 -6.87
N ASN A 190 -14.44 15.68 -5.74
CA ASN A 190 -15.11 14.44 -5.35
C ASN A 190 -16.38 14.80 -4.56
N LYS A 191 -17.32 13.85 -4.46
CA LYS A 191 -18.65 14.07 -3.86
C LYS A 191 -18.59 14.53 -2.40
N HIS A 192 -17.59 14.07 -1.65
CA HIS A 192 -17.44 14.31 -0.20
C HIS A 192 -16.17 15.12 0.12
N VAL A 193 -15.83 16.09 -0.75
CA VAL A 193 -14.53 16.78 -0.71
C VAL A 193 -14.25 17.50 0.61
N GLU A 194 -15.27 18.10 1.22
CA GLU A 194 -15.13 18.78 2.51
C GLU A 194 -14.81 17.80 3.63
N PHE A 195 -15.49 16.65 3.67
CA PHE A 195 -15.23 15.61 4.66
C PHE A 195 -13.79 15.09 4.57
N PHE A 196 -13.36 14.67 3.37
CA PHE A 196 -12.00 14.15 3.19
C PHE A 196 -10.93 15.20 3.50
N ARG A 197 -11.18 16.46 3.09
CA ARG A 197 -10.25 17.56 3.37
C ARG A 197 -10.16 17.84 4.87
N ASN A 198 -11.27 17.86 5.58
CA ASN A 198 -11.28 18.08 7.03
C ASN A 198 -10.54 16.95 7.74
N LEU A 199 -10.79 15.69 7.36
CA LEU A 199 -10.06 14.55 7.93
C LEU A 199 -8.55 14.67 7.72
N TYR A 200 -8.10 15.00 6.50
CA TYR A 200 -6.68 15.20 6.21
C TYR A 200 -6.06 16.35 7.02
N LEU A 201 -6.77 17.48 7.13
CA LEU A 201 -6.31 18.61 7.93
C LEU A 201 -6.24 18.26 9.41
N THR A 202 -7.22 17.53 9.96
CA THR A 202 -7.15 17.01 11.33
C THR A 202 -5.90 16.17 11.55
N PHE A 203 -5.53 15.32 10.60
CA PHE A 203 -4.28 14.55 10.68
C PHE A 203 -3.03 15.42 10.68
N LEU A 204 -2.98 16.49 9.87
CA LEU A 204 -1.85 17.41 9.85
C LEU A 204 -1.69 18.24 11.12
N GLU A 205 -2.81 18.54 11.78
CA GLU A 205 -2.84 19.30 13.03
C GLU A 205 -2.52 18.43 14.26
N TYR A 206 -2.44 17.10 14.11
CA TYR A 206 -2.04 16.24 15.23
C TYR A 206 -0.58 16.48 15.60
N ASP A 207 -0.36 16.93 16.84
CA ASP A 207 0.97 17.02 17.42
C ASP A 207 1.50 15.60 17.72
N GLY A 208 2.66 15.28 17.16
CA GLY A 208 3.36 14.03 17.42
C GLY A 208 3.72 13.82 18.90
N ASN A 209 3.76 14.88 19.72
CA ASN A 209 3.89 14.77 21.18
C ASN A 209 2.56 14.42 21.85
N LEU A 210 1.44 14.96 21.37
CA LEU A 210 0.09 14.60 21.82
C LEU A 210 -0.18 13.11 21.55
N LEU A 211 0.17 12.64 20.35
CA LEU A 211 0.08 11.22 19.98
C LEU A 211 0.98 10.33 20.85
N ARG A 212 2.15 10.82 21.26
CA ARG A 212 3.09 10.05 22.10
C ARG A 212 2.78 10.06 23.59
N ARG A 213 2.10 11.08 24.11
CA ARG A 213 1.97 11.32 25.57
C ARG A 213 0.56 11.20 26.12
N GLU A 214 -0.44 11.70 25.40
CA GLU A 214 -1.77 11.96 25.97
C GLU A 214 -2.85 11.00 25.47
N LEU A 215 -2.67 10.41 24.29
CA LEU A 215 -3.65 9.46 23.73
C LEU A 215 -3.30 8.00 24.02
N PHE A 216 -2.02 7.70 24.27
CA PHE A 216 -1.51 6.33 24.42
C PHE A 216 -0.39 6.28 25.46
N GLY A 217 -0.75 6.02 26.72
CA GLY A 217 0.23 5.87 27.79
C GLY A 217 1.11 4.62 27.57
N CYS A 218 2.42 4.78 27.65
CA CYS A 218 3.33 3.65 27.77
C CYS A 218 3.59 3.41 29.25
N PRO A 219 3.41 2.19 29.80
CA PRO A 219 3.76 1.93 31.19
C PRO A 219 5.25 2.18 31.41
N SER A 220 5.58 2.78 32.55
CA SER A 220 6.96 3.06 32.93
C SER A 220 7.60 1.81 33.56
N GLU A 221 8.94 1.70 33.50
CA GLU A 221 9.71 0.55 34.04
C GLU A 221 9.44 0.25 35.53
N ALA A 222 8.77 1.14 36.26
CA ALA A 222 8.37 0.95 37.65
C ALA A 222 7.18 -0.02 37.86
N ASP A 223 6.44 -0.38 36.81
CA ASP A 223 5.22 -1.22 36.91
C ASP A 223 5.47 -2.73 36.76
N VAL A 224 6.73 -3.18 36.65
CA VAL A 224 7.11 -4.56 36.27
C VAL A 224 6.95 -5.61 37.39
N ASN A 225 6.47 -5.24 38.58
CA ASN A 225 6.35 -6.17 39.72
C ASN A 225 4.96 -6.80 39.93
N SER A 226 4.10 -6.84 38.91
CA SER A 226 2.91 -7.70 38.93
C SER A 226 2.88 -8.62 37.71
N GLU A 227 2.61 -9.89 37.96
CA GLU A 227 2.85 -11.02 37.08
C GLU A 227 2.19 -10.89 35.69
N ASN A 228 2.95 -11.28 34.65
CA ASN A 228 2.55 -11.57 33.26
C ASN A 228 2.05 -10.43 32.37
N PHE A 229 2.92 -9.47 32.03
CA PHE A 229 2.79 -8.68 30.78
C PHE A 229 4.16 -8.48 30.13
N PHE A 230 4.48 -9.26 29.09
CA PHE A 230 5.63 -8.98 28.23
C PHE A 230 5.29 -7.78 27.34
N MET A 231 5.89 -6.62 27.63
CA MET A 231 5.83 -5.43 26.80
C MET A 231 7.26 -5.02 26.45
N ALA A 232 7.62 -5.09 25.17
CA ALA A 232 8.94 -4.68 24.68
C ALA A 232 8.81 -3.34 23.94
N CYS A 233 9.39 -2.27 24.49
CA CYS A 233 9.72 -1.04 23.74
C CYS A 233 11.24 -1.05 23.53
N PHE A 234 11.72 -0.81 22.31
CA PHE A 234 13.15 -0.55 22.07
C PHE A 234 13.42 0.66 21.20
N VAL A 235 14.55 1.27 21.53
CA VAL A 235 15.06 2.62 21.27
C VAL A 235 15.41 2.84 19.80
N HIS A 236 14.62 3.63 19.06
CA HIS A 236 15.03 4.66 18.07
C HIS A 236 13.80 5.23 17.32
N GLY A 237 12.90 5.89 18.06
CA GLY A 237 11.81 6.68 17.47
C GLY A 237 10.68 5.84 16.88
N THR A 238 9.79 5.29 17.72
CA THR A 238 8.50 4.78 17.28
C THR A 238 7.50 4.69 18.43
N LEU A 239 6.23 4.83 18.06
CA LEU A 239 5.01 4.84 18.89
C LEU A 239 4.91 3.56 19.74
N CYS A 240 4.59 3.67 21.03
CA CYS A 240 4.17 2.55 21.90
C CYS A 240 2.69 2.82 22.32
N LEU A 241 1.83 1.78 22.34
CA LEU A 241 0.37 1.88 22.61
C LEU A 241 -0.05 0.92 23.78
N PRO A 242 -1.03 1.29 24.65
CA PRO A 242 -1.40 0.54 25.88
C PRO A 242 -2.36 -0.66 25.71
N PRO A 243 -2.51 -1.51 26.75
CA PRO A 243 -2.98 -2.90 26.59
C PRO A 243 -4.48 -3.20 26.56
N SER A 244 -5.35 -2.21 26.75
CA SER A 244 -6.80 -2.44 26.87
C SER A 244 -7.57 -2.32 25.55
N HIS A 245 -6.91 -1.91 24.46
CA HIS A 245 -7.47 -1.91 23.10
C HIS A 245 -6.38 -2.34 22.11
N LEU A 246 -6.02 -3.63 22.15
CA LEU A 246 -5.24 -4.40 21.16
C LEU A 246 -4.28 -3.61 20.24
N ILE A 247 -3.33 -2.92 20.88
CA ILE A 247 -1.88 -3.02 20.72
C ILE A 247 -1.36 -3.71 19.44
N LEU A 248 -0.38 -3.05 18.82
CA LEU A 248 0.66 -3.53 17.90
C LEU A 248 1.45 -4.79 18.36
N THR A 249 0.86 -5.77 19.03
CA THR A 249 1.57 -6.98 19.54
C THR A 249 1.93 -7.99 18.46
N SER A 250 1.52 -7.79 17.21
CA SER A 250 1.78 -8.73 16.12
C SER A 250 2.32 -8.10 14.83
N ILE A 251 2.64 -6.79 14.87
CA ILE A 251 3.15 -6.03 13.72
C ILE A 251 4.38 -5.26 14.17
N SER A 252 5.55 -5.69 13.73
CA SER A 252 6.75 -4.87 13.82
C SER A 252 6.62 -3.68 12.87
N TRP A 253 7.10 -2.49 13.25
CA TRP A 253 7.17 -1.36 12.31
C TRP A 253 8.02 -1.68 11.07
N GLU A 254 8.92 -2.66 11.15
CA GLU A 254 9.66 -3.20 10.00
C GLU A 254 8.75 -3.90 8.96
N GLU A 255 7.53 -4.25 9.35
CA GLU A 255 6.51 -4.90 8.53
C GLU A 255 5.52 -3.92 7.89
N VAL A 256 5.71 -2.61 8.06
CA VAL A 256 4.98 -1.56 7.34
C VAL A 256 5.97 -0.65 6.63
N ILE A 257 5.88 -0.61 5.30
CA ILE A 257 6.75 0.18 4.44
C ILE A 257 5.95 1.27 3.77
N VAL A 258 6.43 2.51 3.91
CA VAL A 258 5.86 3.67 3.22
C VAL A 258 6.84 4.09 2.10
N LEU A 259 6.36 4.10 0.85
CA LEU A 259 7.15 4.39 -0.35
C LEU A 259 6.47 5.39 -1.29
#